data_AF-A0A537SGG3-F1
#
_entry.id   AF-A0A537SGG3-F1
#
_cell.length_a   1.000
_cell.length_b   1.000
_cell.length_c   1.000
_cell.angle_alpha   90.00
_cell.angle_beta   90.00
_cell.angle_gamma   90.00
#
_symmetry.space_group_name_H-M   'P 1'
#
loop_
_entity.id
_entity.type
_entity.pdbx_description
1 polymer ?
#
loop_
_entity_poly.entity_id
_entity_poly.type
_entity_poly.pdbx_seq_one_letter_code
_entity_poly.pdbx_strand_id
1 'polypeptide(L)' 'MDCKRIAPRRRVLKAGSIEVGGEAIACTLRNLSDTGAALEVVTPLYIPDRFTLSVQSEQLRRCCHVVWRKGTRIGVAFD' A
#
# COMPACT_ATOMS: atom_id res chain seq x y z
N MET A 1 -5.19 9.96 28.19
CA MET A 1 -4.85 10.39 26.81
C MET A 1 -4.35 9.20 25.98
N ASP A 2 -5.01 8.05 26.12
CA ASP A 2 -5.60 7.23 25.04
C ASP A 2 -5.12 7.48 23.61
N CYS A 3 -3.89 7.07 23.31
CA CYS A 3 -3.40 6.91 21.95
C CYS A 3 -3.63 5.46 21.49
N LYS A 4 -4.86 5.13 21.06
CA LYS A 4 -5.21 3.83 20.46
C LYS A 4 -4.40 3.63 19.17
N ARG A 5 -3.24 2.97 19.24
CA ARG A 5 -2.35 2.74 18.08
C ARG A 5 -2.29 1.23 17.81
N ILE A 6 -3.00 0.82 16.76
CA ILE A 6 -3.52 -0.55 16.55
C ILE A 6 -2.51 -1.53 15.91
N ALA A 7 -1.38 -1.08 15.37
CA ALA A 7 -0.33 -2.01 14.91
C ALA A 7 1.05 -1.33 14.83
N PRO A 8 2.15 -2.04 15.18
CA PRO A 8 3.51 -1.54 15.05
C PRO A 8 3.90 -1.39 13.58
N ARG A 9 4.07 -0.15 13.13
CA ARG A 9 4.46 0.21 11.76
C ARG A 9 5.97 -0.03 11.57
N ARG A 10 6.34 -1.17 10.99
CA ARG A 10 7.76 -1.47 10.67
C ARG A 10 8.15 -0.67 9.43
N ARG A 11 9.15 0.21 9.54
CA ARG A 11 9.66 1.02 8.42
C ARG A 11 10.50 0.12 7.51
N VAL A 12 9.89 -0.44 6.48
CA VAL A 12 10.54 -1.30 5.49
C VAL A 12 10.50 -0.61 4.14
N LEU A 13 11.65 -0.49 3.46
CA LEU A 13 11.71 -0.26 2.02
C LEU A 13 11.54 -1.63 1.36
N LYS A 14 10.29 -2.00 1.08
CA LYS A 14 9.98 -3.26 0.41
C LYS A 14 9.47 -2.97 -0.99
N ALA A 15 9.95 -3.75 -1.96
CA ALA A 15 9.32 -3.79 -3.27
C ALA A 15 7.94 -4.46 -3.12
N GLY A 16 6.92 -3.81 -3.64
CA GLY A 16 5.59 -4.37 -3.84
C GLY A 16 5.13 -4.13 -5.26
N SER A 17 4.07 -4.82 -5.64
CA SER A 17 3.43 -4.68 -6.93
C SER A 17 1.95 -4.41 -6.73
N ILE A 18 1.45 -3.40 -7.42
CA ILE A 18 0.04 -3.05 -7.47
C ILE A 18 -0.55 -3.73 -8.70
N GLU A 19 -1.43 -4.71 -8.49
CA GLU A 19 -2.11 -5.43 -9.57
C GLU A 19 -3.46 -4.76 -9.87
N VAL A 20 -3.62 -4.29 -11.10
CA VAL A 20 -4.80 -3.56 -11.59
C VAL A 20 -5.13 -4.05 -12.99
N GLY A 21 -6.31 -4.63 -13.18
CA GLY A 21 -6.81 -4.96 -14.53
C GLY A 21 -5.90 -5.88 -15.36
N GLY A 22 -5.02 -6.67 -14.72
CA GLY A 22 -4.05 -7.53 -15.37
C GLY A 22 -2.64 -6.92 -15.54
N GLU A 23 -2.45 -5.65 -15.18
CA GLU A 23 -1.15 -4.99 -15.13
C GLU A 23 -0.58 -5.00 -13.71
N ALA A 24 0.75 -5.10 -13.59
CA ALA A 24 1.46 -5.05 -12.32
C ALA A 24 2.39 -3.83 -12.28
N ILE A 25 2.07 -2.87 -11.42
CA ILE A 25 2.84 -1.63 -11.27
C ILE A 25 3.77 -1.76 -10.06
N ALA A 26 5.07 -1.60 -10.29
CA ALA A 26 6.05 -1.60 -9.20
C ALA A 26 5.82 -0.40 -8.25
N CYS A 27 5.79 -0.69 -6.96
CA CYS A 27 5.65 0.31 -5.90
C CYS A 27 6.63 0.02 -4.76
N THR A 28 6.98 1.08 -4.03
CA THR A 28 7.79 0.94 -2.82
C THR A 28 6.88 1.05 -1.61
N LEU A 29 6.80 0.00 -0.81
CA LEU A 29 6.16 0.10 0.49
C LEU A 29 7.05 0.96 1.38
N ARG A 30 6.45 1.98 2.00
CA ARG A 30 7.07 2.82 3.04
C ARG A 30 6.60 2.40 4.42
N ASN A 31 5.39 1.86 4.50
CA ASN A 31 4.78 1.41 5.73
C ASN A 31 3.82 0.25 5.43
N LEU A 32 3.80 -0.74 6.31
CA LEU A 32 2.87 -1.86 6.27
C LEU A 32 2.35 -2.10 7.68
N SER A 33 1.06 -2.34 7.79
CA SER A 33 0.35 -2.70 9.01
C SER A 33 -0.76 -3.69 8.66
N ASP A 34 -1.34 -4.37 9.65
CA ASP A 34 -2.39 -5.38 9.38
C ASP A 34 -3.66 -4.79 8.74
N THR A 35 -3.90 -3.49 8.90
CA THR A 35 -5.08 -2.79 8.39
C THR A 35 -4.82 -1.96 7.12
N GLY A 36 -3.56 -1.82 6.68
CA GLY A 36 -3.25 -0.99 5.52
C GLY A 36 -1.77 -0.76 5.29
N ALA A 37 -1.46 -0.02 4.23
CA ALA A 37 -0.09 0.28 3.80
C ALA A 37 0.06 1.71 3.30
N ALA A 38 1.27 2.24 3.40
CA ALA A 38 1.66 3.46 2.70
C ALA A 38 2.63 3.07 1.59
N LEU A 39 2.25 3.37 0.35
CA LEU A 39 2.97 3.07 -0.86
C LEU A 39 3.56 4.35 -1.44
N GLU A 40 4.70 4.23 -2.09
CA GLU A 40 5.32 5.27 -2.89
C GLU A 40 5.43 4.75 -4.32
N VAL A 41 4.80 5.48 -5.24
CA VAL A 41 4.71 5.14 -6.66
C VAL A 41 5.27 6.29 -7.47
N VAL A 42 5.86 5.98 -8.62
CA VAL A 42 6.41 7.01 -9.52
C VAL A 42 5.27 7.91 -10.02
N THR A 43 4.13 7.32 -10.40
CA THR A 43 3.01 8.07 -10.97
C THR A 43 1.67 7.58 -10.39
N PRO A 44 1.10 8.26 -9.38
CA PRO A 44 -0.15 7.85 -8.74
C PRO A 44 -1.39 8.07 -9.64
N LEU A 45 -1.25 8.82 -10.74
CA LEU A 45 -2.35 9.16 -11.65
C LEU A 45 -2.96 7.93 -12.34
N TYR A 46 -2.18 6.86 -12.52
CA TYR A 46 -2.63 5.62 -13.14
C TYR A 46 -3.14 4.58 -12.12
N ILE A 47 -3.10 4.91 -10.82
CA ILE A 47 -3.51 3.98 -9.76
C ILE A 47 -5.00 4.19 -9.44
N PRO A 48 -5.87 3.20 -9.70
CA PRO A 48 -7.30 3.29 -9.38
C PRO A 48 -7.52 3.36 -7.86
N ASP A 49 -8.73 3.72 -7.44
CA ASP A 49 -9.07 3.74 -6.01
C ASP A 49 -9.15 2.36 -5.38
N ARG A 50 -9.26 1.28 -6.17
CA ARG A 50 -9.24 -0.11 -5.70
C ARG A 50 -8.29 -0.95 -6.54
N PHE A 51 -7.41 -1.68 -5.88
CA PHE A 51 -6.42 -2.54 -6.51
C PHE A 51 -5.97 -3.65 -5.58
N THR A 52 -5.27 -4.64 -6.12
CA THR A 52 -4.67 -5.70 -5.32
C THR A 52 -3.22 -5.36 -5.03
N LEU A 53 -2.86 -5.24 -3.76
CA LEU A 53 -1.47 -5.08 -3.34
C LEU A 53 -0.83 -6.46 -3.17
N SER A 54 0.27 -6.69 -3.88
CA SER A 54 1.12 -7.87 -3.76
C SER A 54 2.47 -7.48 -3.18
N VAL A 55 2.89 -8.14 -2.10
CA VAL A 55 4.16 -7.91 -1.41
C VAL A 55 4.89 -9.24 -1.30
N GLN A 56 5.82 -9.50 -2.21
CA GLN A 56 6.54 -10.79 -2.24
C GLN A 56 7.28 -11.09 -0.94
N SER A 57 7.89 -10.07 -0.32
CA SER A 57 8.64 -10.23 0.94
C SER A 57 7.77 -10.68 2.12
N GLU A 58 6.45 -10.42 2.09
CA GLU A 58 5.53 -10.82 3.17
C GLU A 58 4.56 -11.91 2.69
N GLN A 59 4.71 -12.39 1.45
CA GLN A 59 3.75 -13.28 0.78
C GLN A 59 2.30 -12.77 0.92
N LEU A 60 2.15 -11.43 0.90
CA LEU A 60 0.87 -10.76 1.06
C LEU A 60 0.29 -10.49 -0.33
N ARG A 61 -0.96 -10.90 -0.57
CA ARG A 61 -1.72 -10.50 -1.74
C ARG A 61 -3.14 -10.16 -1.29
N ARG A 62 -3.49 -8.88 -1.22
CA ARG A 62 -4.78 -8.44 -0.69
C ARG A 62 -5.38 -7.30 -1.51
N CYS A 63 -6.70 -7.34 -1.66
CA CYS A 63 -7.46 -6.21 -2.19
C CYS A 63 -7.37 -5.05 -1.20
N CYS A 64 -7.17 -3.85 -1.73
CA CYS A 64 -7.04 -2.65 -0.95
C CYS A 64 -7.63 -1.46 -1.69
N HIS A 65 -8.00 -0.44 -0.94
CA HIS A 65 -8.54 0.80 -1.48
C HIS A 65 -7.72 2.00 -1.03
N VAL A 66 -7.64 3.00 -1.90
CA VAL A 66 -6.93 4.25 -1.65
C VAL A 66 -7.71 5.08 -0.64
N VAL A 67 -7.04 5.46 0.45
CA VAL A 67 -7.60 6.35 1.49
C VAL A 67 -7.14 7.78 1.27
N TRP A 68 -5.90 7.98 0.80
CA TRP A 68 -5.36 9.31 0.50
C TRP A 68 -4.23 9.23 -0.53
N ARG A 69 -4.07 10.31 -1.31
CA ARG A 69 -2.97 10.51 -2.25
C ARG A 69 -2.27 11.84 -1.93
N LYS A 70 -0.93 11.86 -1.86
CA LYS A 70 -0.14 13.07 -1.60
C LYS A 70 1.20 12.99 -2.36
N GLY A 71 1.33 13.76 -3.43
CA GLY A 71 2.51 13.70 -4.31
C GLY A 71 2.68 12.29 -4.86
N THR A 72 3.88 11.71 -4.74
CA THR A 72 4.19 10.31 -5.14
C THR A 72 3.73 9.25 -4.13
N ARG A 73 3.03 9.66 -3.06
CA ARG A 73 2.69 8.78 -1.94
C ARG A 73 1.20 8.51 -1.88
N ILE A 74 0.86 7.25 -1.64
CA ILE A 74 -0.52 6.77 -1.55
C ILE A 74 -0.67 6.00 -0.24
N GLY A 75 -1.70 6.33 0.53
CA GLY A 75 -2.16 5.49 1.63
C GLY A 75 -3.29 4.59 1.18
N VAL A 76 -3.18 3.31 1.49
CA VAL A 76 -4.22 2.31 1.25
C VAL A 76 -4.65 1.63 2.54
N ALA A 77 -5.92 1.23 2.59
CA ALA A 77 -6.46 0.35 3.61
C ALA A 77 -6.77 -1.02 2.97
N PHE A 78 -6.56 -2.07 3.75
CA PHE A 78 -6.94 -3.42 3.36
C PHE A 78 -8.43 -3.62 3.61
N ASP A 79 -9.10 -4.30 2.67
CA ASP A 79 -10.48 -4.78 2.82
C ASP A 79 -10.51 -6.07 3.67
#